data_AF-A0A3E4U953-F1
#
_entry.id   AF-A0A3E4U953-F1
#
_cell.length_a   1.000
_cell.length_b   1.000
_cell.length_c   1.000
_cell.angle_alpha   90.00
_cell.angle_beta   90.00
_cell.angle_gamma   90.00
#
_symmetry.space_group_name_H-M   'P 1'
#
loop_
_entity.id
_entity.type
_entity.pdbx_description
1 polymer ?
#
loop_
_entity_poly.entity_id
_entity_poly.type
_entity_poly.pdbx_seq_one_letter_code
_entity_poly.pdbx_strand_id
1 'polypeptide(L)'
;MFKESPWFCTVGFGGPHDSWDTPKVYADLYRNMTEQDIIGLRRSYYSHVTLIDDPIRRIIGCLEKRGLLENTVIVFTADHGEQNGDYGLLFKQTFLETSVRIPLMILTGTREAAEIEKKLRCSYDEWKWEK
;
A
#
# COMPACT_ATOMS: atom_id res chain seq x y z
N MET A 1 0.33 -22.58 23.22
CA MET A 1 1.78 -22.83 23.41
C MET A 1 2.55 -22.07 22.32
N PHE A 2 2.82 -20.77 22.53
CA PHE A 2 3.62 -19.86 21.66
C PHE A 2 4.40 -18.84 22.52
N LYS A 3 4.56 -19.09 23.82
CA LYS A 3 4.82 -18.04 24.82
C LYS A 3 6.30 -17.77 25.14
N GLU A 4 7.25 -18.49 24.55
CA GLU A 4 8.64 -18.47 25.06
C GLU A 4 9.71 -17.91 24.11
N SER A 5 9.38 -17.51 22.88
CA SER A 5 10.37 -16.86 21.99
C SER A 5 9.72 -15.83 21.08
N PRO A 6 10.42 -14.72 20.78
CA PRO A 6 9.92 -13.73 19.83
C PRO A 6 9.78 -14.35 18.44
N TRP A 7 8.82 -13.86 17.68
CA TRP A 7 8.58 -14.27 16.30
C TRP A 7 8.64 -13.06 15.37
N PHE A 8 9.00 -13.32 14.11
CA PHE A 8 8.96 -12.37 13.03
C PHE A 8 8.18 -13.00 11.87
N CYS A 9 7.20 -12.28 11.35
CA CYS A 9 6.33 -12.76 10.28
C CYS A 9 6.06 -11.63 9.29
N THR A 10 6.25 -11.90 8.00
CA THR A 10 5.93 -10.98 6.90
C THR A 10 4.78 -11.55 6.08
N VAL A 11 3.77 -10.74 5.82
CA VAL A 11 2.63 -11.11 4.98
C VAL A 11 2.62 -10.17 3.77
N GLY A 12 2.76 -10.72 2.57
CA GLY A 12 2.64 -9.99 1.32
C GLY A 12 1.25 -10.17 0.72
N PHE A 13 0.63 -9.09 0.28
CA PHE A 13 -0.62 -9.11 -0.47
C PHE A 13 -0.30 -8.95 -1.96
N GLY A 14 -0.79 -9.85 -2.81
CA GLY A 14 -0.51 -9.81 -4.25
C GLY A 14 -1.29 -8.73 -5.00
N GLY A 15 -2.42 -8.28 -4.46
CA GLY A 15 -3.17 -7.13 -4.99
C GLY A 15 -2.62 -5.80 -4.43
N PRO A 16 -2.96 -4.65 -5.04
CA PRO A 16 -3.66 -4.46 -6.31
C PRO A 16 -2.66 -4.47 -7.48
N HIS A 17 -1.88 -5.54 -7.65
CA HIS A 17 -0.98 -5.70 -8.79
C HIS A 17 -1.68 -6.47 -9.92
N ASP A 18 -1.38 -6.09 -11.16
CA ASP A 18 -1.85 -6.79 -12.34
C ASP A 18 -1.16 -8.15 -12.55
N SER A 19 -1.68 -8.94 -13.47
CA SER A 19 -0.80 -9.55 -14.47
C SER A 19 -1.35 -9.23 -15.86
N TRP A 20 -0.60 -8.45 -16.64
CA TRP A 20 -0.89 -8.19 -18.06
C TRP A 20 0.40 -8.45 -18.88
N ASP A 21 0.70 -9.72 -19.15
CA ASP A 21 1.86 -10.10 -20.00
C ASP A 21 1.46 -10.12 -21.48
N THR A 22 1.08 -8.95 -21.99
CA THR A 22 0.66 -8.79 -23.39
C THR A 22 1.82 -8.23 -24.21
N PRO A 23 2.19 -8.83 -25.36
CA PRO A 23 3.23 -8.27 -26.22
C PRO A 23 2.92 -6.81 -26.59
N LYS A 24 3.95 -5.96 -26.59
CA LYS A 24 3.81 -4.50 -26.77
C LYS A 24 2.97 -4.12 -27.99
N VAL A 25 3.12 -4.84 -29.10
CA VAL A 25 2.39 -4.59 -30.35
C VAL A 25 0.87 -4.66 -30.19
N TYR A 26 0.36 -5.48 -29.28
CA TYR A 26 -1.06 -5.59 -28.99
C TYR A 26 -1.49 -4.60 -27.90
N ALA A 27 -0.63 -4.37 -26.90
CA ALA A 27 -0.89 -3.37 -25.86
C ALA A 27 -1.01 -1.96 -26.44
N ASP A 28 -0.18 -1.61 -27.43
CA ASP A 28 -0.18 -0.28 -28.06
C ASP A 28 -1.48 0.02 -28.82
N LEU A 29 -2.21 -0.99 -29.30
CA LEU A 29 -3.49 -0.80 -30.00
C LEU A 29 -4.55 -0.16 -29.09
N TYR A 30 -4.41 -0.33 -27.77
CA TYR A 30 -5.34 0.15 -26.75
C TYR A 30 -4.70 1.17 -25.81
N ARG A 31 -3.59 1.80 -26.24
CA ARG A 31 -2.82 2.75 -25.42
C ARG A 31 -3.61 4.02 -25.06
N ASN A 32 -4.52 4.43 -25.94
CA ASN A 32 -5.30 5.65 -25.76
C ASN A 32 -6.56 5.33 -24.96
N MET A 33 -6.46 5.50 -23.64
CA MET A 33 -7.59 5.32 -22.73
C MET A 33 -8.51 6.54 -22.74
N THR A 34 -9.81 6.28 -22.67
CA THR A 34 -10.81 7.31 -22.41
C THR A 34 -10.87 7.61 -20.91
N GLU A 35 -11.49 8.73 -20.54
CA GLU A 35 -11.76 9.05 -19.14
C GLU A 35 -12.58 7.96 -18.43
N GLN A 36 -13.52 7.32 -19.14
CA GLN A 36 -14.32 6.23 -18.58
C GLN A 36 -13.49 4.98 -18.28
N ASP A 37 -12.47 4.70 -19.11
CA ASP A 37 -11.57 3.57 -18.86
C ASP A 37 -10.72 3.81 -17.60
N ILE A 38 -10.25 5.05 -17.38
CA ILE A 38 -9.53 5.44 -16.17
C ILE A 38 -10.42 5.32 -14.92
N ILE A 39 -11.67 5.74 -15.01
CA ILE A 39 -12.66 5.55 -13.92
C ILE A 39 -12.84 4.06 -13.61
N GLY A 40 -12.89 3.21 -14.66
CA GLY A 40 -12.96 1.76 -14.52
C GLY A 40 -11.73 1.17 -13.81
N LEU A 41 -10.52 1.58 -14.20
CA LEU A 41 -9.28 1.17 -13.54
C LEU A 41 -9.26 1.58 -12.07
N ARG A 42 -9.60 2.84 -11.75
CA ARG A 42 -9.66 3.32 -10.36
C ARG A 42 -10.64 2.53 -9.52
N ARG A 43 -11.81 2.21 -10.07
CA ARG A 43 -12.81 1.36 -9.39
C ARG A 43 -12.24 -0.03 -9.09
N SER A 44 -11.57 -0.65 -10.06
CA SER A 44 -10.90 -1.95 -9.88
C SER A 44 -9.81 -1.88 -8.81
N TYR A 45 -8.97 -0.85 -8.87
CA TYR A 45 -7.90 -0.60 -7.90
C TYR A 45 -8.45 -0.51 -6.47
N TYR A 46 -9.44 0.37 -6.23
CA TYR A 46 -10.05 0.51 -4.90
C TYR A 46 -10.80 -0.74 -4.44
N SER A 47 -11.36 -1.53 -5.36
CA SER A 47 -11.97 -2.82 -5.02
C SER A 47 -10.94 -3.82 -4.48
N HIS A 48 -9.73 -3.85 -5.06
CA HIS A 48 -8.64 -4.67 -4.56
C HIS A 48 -8.07 -4.15 -3.24
N VAL A 49 -8.01 -2.83 -3.04
CA VAL A 49 -7.65 -2.26 -1.73
C VAL A 49 -8.62 -2.76 -0.65
N THR A 50 -9.93 -2.75 -0.91
CA THR A 50 -10.93 -3.31 0.02
C THR A 50 -10.75 -4.82 0.21
N LEU A 51 -10.42 -5.57 -0.84
CA LEU A 51 -10.14 -7.01 -0.74
C LEU A 51 -8.95 -7.32 0.21
N ILE A 52 -7.95 -6.44 0.27
CA ILE A 52 -6.78 -6.59 1.15
C ILE A 52 -7.12 -6.31 2.61
N ASP A 53 -8.15 -5.52 2.89
CA ASP A 53 -8.60 -5.22 4.26
C ASP A 53 -9.08 -6.49 5.02
N ASP A 54 -9.79 -7.38 4.33
CA ASP A 54 -10.33 -8.62 4.91
C ASP A 54 -9.27 -9.54 5.56
N PRO A 55 -8.17 -9.94 4.89
CA PRO A 55 -7.13 -10.75 5.51
C PRO A 55 -6.38 -9.99 6.61
N ILE A 56 -6.20 -8.66 6.52
CA ILE A 56 -5.61 -7.85 7.59
C ILE A 56 -6.47 -7.97 8.86
N ARG A 57 -7.78 -7.76 8.73
CA ARG A 57 -8.74 -7.92 9.84
C ARG A 57 -8.66 -9.31 10.47
N ARG A 58 -8.53 -10.36 9.64
CA ARG A 58 -8.40 -11.75 10.12
C ARG A 58 -7.11 -11.99 10.90
N ILE A 59 -5.99 -11.41 10.47
CA ILE A 59 -4.70 -11.51 11.16
C ILE A 59 -4.79 -10.81 12.52
N ILE A 60 -5.26 -9.57 12.56
CA ILE A 60 -5.42 -8.80 13.80
C ILE A 60 -6.35 -9.53 14.78
N GLY A 61 -7.52 -9.98 14.31
CA GLY A 61 -8.46 -10.73 15.15
C GLY A 61 -7.91 -12.08 15.65
N CYS A 62 -6.97 -12.69 14.93
CA CYS A 62 -6.28 -13.90 15.39
C CYS A 62 -5.29 -13.57 16.52
N LEU A 63 -4.53 -12.48 16.40
CA LEU A 63 -3.62 -12.00 17.45
C LEU A 63 -4.38 -11.65 18.73
N GLU A 64 -5.50 -10.95 18.60
CA GLU A 64 -6.36 -10.56 19.72
C GLU A 64 -6.94 -11.79 20.45
N LYS A 65 -7.55 -12.74 19.72
CA LYS A 65 -8.09 -13.99 20.30
C LYS A 65 -7.04 -14.84 21.00
N ARG A 66 -5.76 -14.69 20.65
CA ARG A 66 -4.63 -15.40 21.26
C ARG A 66 -3.98 -14.63 22.40
N GLY A 67 -4.44 -13.41 22.69
CA GLY A 67 -3.83 -12.52 23.70
C GLY A 67 -2.42 -12.07 23.32
N LEU A 68 -2.12 -11.98 22.02
CA LEU A 68 -0.80 -11.61 21.50
C LEU A 68 -0.72 -10.17 21.02
N LEU A 69 -1.86 -9.51 20.75
CA LEU A 69 -1.91 -8.19 20.12
C LEU A 69 -1.11 -7.12 20.89
N GLU A 70 -1.27 -7.06 22.21
CA GLU A 70 -0.57 -6.10 23.09
C GLU A 70 0.95 -6.27 23.11
N ASN A 71 1.45 -7.46 22.77
CA ASN A 71 2.88 -7.77 22.72
C ASN A 71 3.36 -8.00 21.27
N THR A 72 2.67 -7.40 20.30
CA THR A 72 3.01 -7.48 18.87
C THR A 72 3.19 -6.08 18.30
N VAL A 73 4.30 -5.87 17.59
CA VAL A 73 4.47 -4.70 16.72
C VAL A 73 3.94 -5.07 15.34
N ILE A 74 3.01 -4.27 14.81
CA ILE A 74 2.48 -4.45 13.47
C ILE A 74 2.95 -3.28 12.61
N VAL A 75 3.61 -3.59 11.49
CA VAL A 75 4.01 -2.61 10.48
C VAL A 75 3.22 -2.89 9.21
N PHE A 76 2.52 -1.88 8.71
CA PHE A 76 1.84 -1.90 7.42
C PHE A 76 2.49 -0.89 6.49
N THR A 77 2.87 -1.33 5.31
CA THR A 77 3.51 -0.48 4.29
C THR A 77 3.25 -1.04 2.90
N ALA A 78 3.55 -0.24 1.88
CA ALA A 78 3.67 -0.67 0.49
C ALA A 78 5.11 -0.53 -0.01
N ASP A 79 5.43 -1.12 -1.16
CA ASP A 79 6.71 -1.00 -1.86
C ASP A 79 6.76 0.23 -2.77
N HIS A 80 5.64 0.58 -3.39
CA HIS A 80 5.47 1.77 -4.22
C HIS A 80 4.01 2.26 -4.27
N GLY A 81 3.78 3.42 -4.87
CA GLY A 81 2.45 3.96 -5.17
C GLY A 81 1.96 3.61 -6.57
N GLU A 82 0.83 4.17 -6.99
CA GLU A 82 0.20 3.89 -8.29
C GLU A 82 -0.30 5.21 -8.89
N GLN A 83 0.07 5.48 -10.15
CA GLN A 83 -0.34 6.68 -10.87
C GLN A 83 -1.85 6.71 -11.13
N ASN A 84 -2.50 5.57 -11.37
CA ASN A 84 -3.95 5.48 -11.49
C ASN A 84 -4.57 6.52 -12.46
N GLY A 85 -3.85 6.90 -13.53
CA GLY A 85 -4.28 7.87 -14.53
C GLY A 85 -3.83 9.31 -14.26
N ASP A 86 -3.18 9.60 -13.14
CA ASP A 86 -2.67 10.93 -12.84
C ASP A 86 -1.60 11.34 -13.87
N TYR A 87 -1.68 12.59 -14.33
CA TYR A 87 -0.87 13.12 -15.44
C TYR A 87 -0.95 12.30 -16.75
N GLY A 88 -2.00 11.49 -16.93
CA GLY A 88 -2.13 10.58 -18.07
C GLY A 88 -1.21 9.36 -18.00
N LEU A 89 -0.68 9.07 -16.81
CA LEU A 89 0.23 7.95 -16.56
C LEU A 89 -0.48 6.83 -15.80
N LEU A 90 -0.02 5.60 -16.02
CA LEU A 90 -0.42 4.41 -15.27
C LEU A 90 0.80 3.80 -14.61
N PHE A 91 0.56 2.91 -13.67
CA PHE A 91 1.56 2.11 -12.98
C PHE A 91 2.44 2.95 -12.06
N LYS A 92 3.69 2.52 -11.98
CA LYS A 92 4.80 3.09 -11.23
C LYS A 92 5.94 3.36 -12.23
N GLN A 93 7.14 3.69 -11.78
CA GLN A 93 8.33 4.05 -12.59
C GLN A 93 8.47 5.54 -12.90
N THR A 94 7.92 6.40 -12.05
CA THR A 94 8.23 7.84 -12.06
C THR A 94 8.58 8.32 -10.66
N PHE A 95 9.18 9.51 -10.56
CA PHE A 95 9.45 10.18 -9.29
C PHE A 95 8.29 11.08 -8.83
N LEU A 96 7.14 10.98 -9.50
CA LEU A 96 5.95 11.73 -9.10
C LEU A 96 5.41 11.16 -7.80
N GLU A 97 4.82 12.03 -6.98
CA GLU A 97 4.36 11.72 -5.63
C GLU A 97 3.46 10.46 -5.59
N THR A 98 2.54 10.34 -6.53
CA THR A 98 1.63 9.20 -6.68
C THR A 98 2.33 7.86 -6.89
N SER A 99 3.54 7.83 -7.47
CA SER A 99 4.33 6.59 -7.65
C SER A 99 5.21 6.25 -6.44
N VAL A 100 5.54 7.21 -5.57
CA VAL A 100 6.54 7.02 -4.51
C VAL A 100 5.98 7.18 -3.09
N ARG A 101 4.83 7.86 -2.95
CA ARG A 101 4.17 8.07 -1.67
C ARG A 101 3.39 6.81 -1.28
N ILE A 102 3.88 6.13 -0.26
CA ILE A 102 3.33 4.90 0.29
C ILE A 102 2.71 5.12 1.67
N PRO A 103 1.73 4.30 2.09
CA PRO A 103 1.32 4.25 3.48
C PRO A 103 2.46 3.69 4.34
N LEU A 104 2.62 4.22 5.55
CA LEU A 104 3.43 3.61 6.60
C LEU A 104 2.66 3.76 7.92
N MET A 105 2.21 2.64 8.47
CA MET A 105 1.54 2.57 9.76
C MET A 105 2.30 1.62 10.67
N ILE A 106 2.54 2.06 11.90
CA ILE A 106 3.18 1.27 12.94
C ILE A 106 2.24 1.24 14.14
N LEU A 107 1.76 0.05 14.49
CA LEU A 107 0.99 -0.19 15.69
C LEU A 107 1.89 -0.88 16.72
N THR A 108 1.96 -0.31 17.92
CA THR A 108 2.63 -0.92 19.07
C THR A 108 1.62 -1.04 20.22
N GLY A 109 1.66 -2.14 20.96
CA GLY A 109 0.83 -2.31 22.17
C GLY A 109 1.27 -1.45 23.37
N THR A 110 2.34 -0.67 23.26
CA THR A 110 2.68 0.34 24.27
C THR A 110 2.12 1.71 23.89
N ARG A 111 1.71 2.48 24.92
CA ARG A 111 1.11 3.82 24.82
C ARG A 111 1.99 4.86 24.12
N GLU A 112 3.27 4.57 23.84
CA GLU A 112 4.19 5.49 23.17
C GLU A 112 3.99 5.60 21.64
N ALA A 113 3.17 4.75 20.99
CA ALA A 113 2.93 4.80 19.54
C ALA A 113 2.37 6.14 19.02
N ALA A 114 1.68 6.92 19.85
CA ALA A 114 1.05 8.17 19.44
C ALA A 114 2.06 9.28 19.03
N GLU A 115 3.34 9.17 19.41
CA GLU A 115 4.38 10.16 19.05
C GLU A 115 4.98 9.95 17.64
N ILE A 116 4.83 8.75 17.04
CA ILE A 116 5.46 8.41 15.76
C ILE A 116 4.74 9.08 14.56
N GLU A 117 3.43 9.30 14.67
CA GLU A 117 2.60 9.87 13.59
C GLU A 117 3.04 11.29 13.17
N LYS A 118 3.62 12.08 14.09
CA LYS A 118 4.06 13.46 13.79
C LYS A 118 5.38 13.54 13.02
N LYS A 119 6.21 12.49 13.00
CA LYS A 119 7.53 12.49 12.35
C LYS A 119 7.55 11.83 10.97
N LEU A 120 6.54 11.05 10.60
CA LEU A 120 6.48 10.34 9.32
C LEU A 120 5.92 11.18 8.16
N ARG A 121 6.14 12.50 8.18
CA ARG A 121 6.04 13.27 6.93
C ARG A 121 7.15 12.81 6.02
N CYS A 122 6.78 12.31 4.85
CA CYS A 122 7.69 12.01 3.76
C CYS A 122 8.68 13.18 3.59
N SER A 123 9.97 12.90 3.43
CA SER A 123 11.03 13.93 3.31
C SER A 123 10.87 14.85 2.08
N TYR A 124 9.82 14.67 1.28
CA TYR A 124 9.47 15.54 0.16
C TYR A 124 8.95 16.92 0.58
N ASP A 125 8.47 17.10 1.82
CA ASP A 125 8.03 18.42 2.32
C ASP A 125 9.19 19.44 2.44
N GLU A 126 10.46 19.00 2.35
CA GLU A 126 11.65 19.87 2.39
C GLU A 126 12.18 20.27 1.00
N TRP A 127 11.65 19.70 -0.10
CA TRP A 127 12.02 20.08 -1.46
C TRP A 127 11.17 21.27 -1.93
N LYS A 128 11.53 22.47 -1.48
CA LYS A 128 11.04 23.71 -2.09
C LYS A 128 11.74 23.90 -3.43
N TRP A 129 11.02 23.69 -4.53
CA TRP A 129 11.41 24.24 -5.82
C TRP A 129 11.24 25.76 -5.73
N GLU A 130 12.33 26.49 -5.58
CA GLU A 130 12.35 27.91 -5.93
C GLU A 130 12.10 28.01 -7.44
N LYS A 131 11.08 28.80 -7.80
CA LYS A 131 10.73 29.09 -9.19
C LYS A 131 11.78 29.95 -9.87
#